data_AF-A0A2M7CWC2-F1
#
_entry.id   AF-A0A2M7CWC2-F1
#
_cell.length_a   1.000
_cell.length_b   1.000
_cell.length_c   1.000
_cell.angle_alpha   90.00
_cell.angle_beta   90.00
_cell.angle_gamma   90.00
#
_symmetry.space_group_name_H-M   'P 1'
#
loop_
_entity.id
_entity.type
_entity.pdbx_description
1 polymer ?
#
loop_
_entity_poly.entity_id
_entity_poly.type
_entity_poly.pdbx_seq_one_letter_code
_entity_poly.pdbx_strand_id
1 'polypeptide(L)' 'MLVCDCNDVTFDMIQEAVKKHGNNLDAIMEETEAGTTCECCLEEDCDKVDLALPLAIKKALQEIEI' A
#
# COMPACT_ATOMS: atom_id res chain seq x y z
N MET A 1 5.54 6.67 6.50
CA MET A 1 4.71 7.20 5.41
C MET A 1 3.35 6.54 5.54
N LEU A 2 2.30 7.34 5.67
CA LEU A 2 0.92 6.90 5.66
C LEU A 2 0.52 6.51 4.23
N VAL A 3 -0.04 5.32 4.05
CA VAL A 3 -0.47 4.79 2.76
C VAL A 3 -1.99 4.74 2.65
N CYS A 4 -2.71 4.51 3.75
CA CYS A 4 -4.16 4.60 3.79
C CYS A 4 -4.61 5.24 5.11
N ASP A 5 -5.27 6.39 5.02
CA ASP A 5 -5.81 7.11 6.18
C ASP A 5 -7.02 6.40 6.82
N CYS A 6 -7.92 5.81 6.02
CA CYS A 6 -9.14 5.19 6.54
C CYS A 6 -8.90 4.01 7.49
N ASN A 7 -7.84 3.24 7.26
CA ASN A 7 -7.51 2.03 8.00
C ASN A 7 -6.12 2.12 8.66
N ASP A 8 -5.59 3.34 8.83
CA ASP A 8 -4.28 3.61 9.46
C ASP A 8 -3.12 2.75 8.89
N VAL A 9 -3.13 2.50 7.58
CA VAL A 9 -2.14 1.62 6.94
C VAL A 9 -0.87 2.41 6.65
N THR A 10 0.26 1.90 7.13
CA THR A 10 1.58 2.49 6.93
C THR A 10 2.40 1.74 5.89
N PHE A 11 3.45 2.39 5.36
CA PHE A 11 4.37 1.77 4.41
C PHE A 11 5.00 0.46 4.93
N ASP A 12 5.35 0.38 6.21
CA ASP A 12 5.96 -0.83 6.80
C ASP A 12 5.00 -2.03 6.70
N MET A 13 3.69 -1.80 6.88
CA MET A 13 2.67 -2.83 6.70
C MET A 13 2.58 -3.27 5.23
N ILE A 14 2.68 -2.34 4.29
CA ILE A 14 2.74 -2.66 2.86
C ILE A 14 3.99 -3.47 2.53
N GLN A 15 5.15 -3.13 3.09
CA GLN A 15 6.37 -3.90 2.87
C GLN A 15 6.23 -5.34 3.35
N GLU A 16 5.64 -5.59 4.52
CA GLU A 16 5.40 -6.95 5.01
C GLU A 16 4.41 -7.72 4.12
N ALA A 17 3.32 -7.08 3.68
CA ALA A 17 2.37 -7.69 2.75
C ALA A 17 3.02 -8.02 1.40
N VAL A 18 3.84 -7.12 0.84
CA VAL A 18 4.58 -7.33 -0.41
C VAL A 18 5.61 -8.46 -0.26
N LYS A 19 6.30 -8.61 0.88
CA LYS A 19 7.21 -9.75 1.13
C LYS A 19 6.48 -11.09 1.04
N LYS A 20 5.21 -11.14 1.45
CA LYS A 20 4.39 -12.35 1.48
C LYS A 20 3.66 -12.62 0.18
N HIS A 21 3.16 -11.58 -0.48
CA HIS A 21 2.24 -11.66 -1.61
C HIS A 21 2.84 -11.17 -2.95
N GLY A 22 4.07 -10.65 -2.93
CA GLY A 22 4.74 -10.11 -4.11
C GLY A 22 4.02 -8.87 -4.64
N ASN A 23 3.68 -8.87 -5.92
CA ASN A 23 2.97 -7.77 -6.57
C ASN A 23 1.45 -7.98 -6.68
N ASN A 24 0.88 -8.93 -5.93
CA ASN A 24 -0.54 -9.22 -5.97
C ASN A 24 -1.33 -8.16 -5.20
N LEU A 25 -1.86 -7.17 -5.93
CA LEU A 25 -2.62 -6.05 -5.38
C LEU A 25 -3.81 -6.53 -4.54
N ASP A 26 -4.62 -7.45 -5.05
CA ASP A 26 -5.81 -7.94 -4.35
C ASP A 26 -5.46 -8.58 -3.01
N ALA A 27 -4.42 -9.41 -2.97
CA ALA A 27 -3.96 -10.04 -1.73
C ALA A 27 -3.40 -9.04 -0.72
N ILE A 28 -2.71 -7.99 -1.20
CA ILE A 28 -2.18 -6.93 -0.34
C ILE A 28 -3.32 -6.09 0.23
N MET A 29 -4.34 -5.76 -0.57
CA MET A 29 -5.54 -5.05 -0.11
C MET A 29 -6.35 -5.88 0.89
N GLU A 30 -6.46 -7.19 0.67
CA GLU A 30 -7.16 -8.10 1.59
C GLU A 30 -6.43 -8.21 2.95
N GLU A 31 -5.09 -8.29 2.96
CA GLU A 31 -4.31 -8.39 4.20
C GLU A 31 -4.23 -7.07 4.97
N THR A 32 -4.11 -5.94 4.27
CA THR A 32 -3.85 -4.63 4.90
C THR A 32 -5.10 -3.76 5.04
N GLU A 33 -6.21 -4.15 4.41
CA GLU A 33 -7.43 -3.35 4.25
C GLU A 33 -7.21 -2.00 3.54
N ALA A 34 -6.04 -1.74 2.96
CA ALA A 34 -5.80 -0.53 2.17
C ALA A 34 -6.67 -0.54 0.90
N GLY A 35 -7.29 0.59 0.59
CA GLY A 35 -8.11 0.73 -0.63
C GLY A 35 -9.49 0.07 -0.58
N THR A 36 -9.95 -0.43 0.57
CA THR A 36 -11.26 -1.11 0.70
C THR A 36 -12.40 -0.19 1.20
N THR A 37 -12.09 1.04 1.60
CA THR A 37 -13.06 1.97 2.22
C THR A 37 -13.40 3.17 1.35
N CYS A 38 -12.48 4.13 1.19
CA CYS A 38 -12.71 5.33 0.38
C CYS A 38 -12.04 5.27 -0.99
N GLU A 39 -11.21 4.25 -1.22
CA GLU A 39 -10.43 4.03 -2.45
C GLU A 39 -9.44 5.15 -2.83
N CYS A 40 -9.40 6.27 -2.12
CA CYS A 40 -8.52 7.41 -2.41
C CYS A 40 -7.04 7.01 -2.53
N CYS A 41 -6.54 6.16 -1.62
CA CYS A 41 -5.14 5.73 -1.67
C CYS A 41 -4.78 4.89 -2.90
N LEU A 42 -5.74 4.47 -3.74
CA LEU A 42 -5.48 3.81 -5.01
C LEU A 42 -5.07 4.80 -6.11
N GLU A 43 -5.40 6.08 -5.94
CA GLU A 43 -5.08 7.16 -6.87
C GLU A 43 -3.77 7.86 -6.45
N GLU A 44 -2.92 8.21 -7.43
CA GLU A 44 -1.61 8.83 -7.16
C GLU A 44 -1.71 10.27 -6.61
N ASP A 45 -2.83 10.95 -6.85
CA ASP A 45 -3.08 12.35 -6.48
C ASP A 45 -3.90 12.52 -5.19
N CYS A 46 -4.08 11.45 -4.40
CA CYS A 46 -4.76 11.50 -3.11
C CYS A 46 -4.02 12.38 -2.10
N ASP A 47 -4.70 13.40 -1.58
CA ASP A 47 -4.16 14.41 -0.67
C ASP A 47 -4.15 13.97 0.81
N LYS A 48 -4.72 12.79 1.11
CA LYS A 48 -4.83 12.25 2.48
C LYS A 48 -3.65 11.39 2.92
N VAL A 49 -2.76 11.02 2.01
CA VAL A 49 -1.72 10.01 2.25
C VAL A 49 -0.36 10.53 1.83
N ASP A 50 0.71 10.07 2.49
CA ASP A 50 2.07 10.44 2.11
C ASP A 50 2.52 9.72 0.83
N LEU A 51 1.97 8.53 0.59
CA LEU A 51 2.33 7.67 -0.53
C LEU A 51 1.13 6.81 -0.95
N ALA A 52 0.65 6.98 -2.19
CA ALA A 52 -0.42 6.15 -2.73
C ALA A 52 -0.06 4.66 -2.71
N LEU A 53 -1.04 3.78 -2.50
CA LEU A 53 -0.88 2.33 -2.39
C LEU A 53 -0.12 1.71 -3.58
N PRO A 54 -0.42 2.03 -4.85
CA PRO A 54 0.34 1.47 -5.98
C PRO A 54 1.82 1.87 -5.94
N LEU A 55 2.12 3.10 -5.53
CA LEU A 55 3.49 3.61 -5.40
C LEU A 55 4.21 2.98 -4.20
N ALA A 56 3.50 2.75 -3.10
CA ALA A 56 4.01 2.03 -1.94
C ALA A 56 4.38 0.58 -2.30
N ILE A 57 3.51 -0.13 -3.01
CA ILE A 57 3.78 -1.51 -3.48
C ILE A 57 4.99 -1.52 -4.41
N LYS A 58 5.05 -0.61 -5.40
CA LYS A 58 6.18 -0.51 -6.32
C LYS A 58 7.50 -0.24 -5.60
N LYS A 59 7.49 0.68 -4.62
CA LYS A 59 8.66 1.00 -3.80
C LYS A 59 9.09 -0.21 -2.95
N ALA A 60 8.15 -0.89 -2.30
CA ALA A 60 8.44 -2.08 -1.50
C ALA A 60 9.03 -3.22 -2.34
N LEU A 61 8.53 -3.45 -3.56
CA LEU A 61 9.10 -4.43 -4.50
C LEU A 61 10.55 -4.11 -4.85
N GLN A 62 10.85 -2.84 -5.14
CA GLN A 62 12.21 -2.39 -5.43
C GLN A 62 13.17 -2.58 -4.25
N GLU A 63 12.69 -2.46 -3.01
CA GLU A 63 13.50 -2.65 -1.80
C GLU A 63 13.77 -4.13 -1.47
N ILE A 64 12.97 -5.07 -1.98
CA ILE A 64 13.16 -6.52 -1.80
C ILE A 64 14.16 -7.10 -2.81
N GLU A 65 14.28 -6.50 -4.00
CA GLU A 65 15.21 -6.93 -5.05
C GLU A 65 16.66 -6.48 -4.81
N ILE A 66 16.97 -5.87 -3.65
CA ILE A 66 18.29 -5.36 -3.24
C ILE A 66 18.84 -6.23 -2.10
#